data_AF-A0A1Y3ENZ3-F1
#
_entry.id   AF-A0A1Y3ENZ3-F1
#
_cell.length_a   1.000
_cell.length_b   1.000
_cell.length_c   1.000
_cell.angle_alpha   90.00
_cell.angle_beta   90.00
_cell.angle_gamma   90.00
#
_symmetry.space_group_name_H-M   'P 1'
#
loop_
_entity.id
_entity.type
_entity.pdbx_description
1 polymer ?
#
loop_
_entity_poly.entity_id
_entity_poly.type
_entity_poly.pdbx_seq_one_letter_code
_entity_poly.pdbx_strand_id
1 'polypeptide(L)'
;MCNVHLMPEVAEEWPWAYNQAISDHRYECKVLLHNKGDFPSDTIRLMVRIIGKLNDNSSTSNFSCKASHENREYDNLMSHKEEIFKEEKRTSEFSRCCYFLKYVIEPNKLPETSILMEMFGKFCSRQILINGFVILDHELNSAGLGLYLNLSQLNHSCNPSCVVTFDGPKAYLNTLNSEFEITTNTDSIATALVCDNGNCDGMAIIDVAEDYYKRTEELLAKQQKWLHPLNVHRIRTLAFVGHAAYESGRAERTLLVYEELISKYE
;
A
#
# COMPACT_ATOMS: atom_id res chain seq x y z
N MET A 1 -19.47 17.46 16.02
CA MET A 1 -18.15 16.80 15.90
C MET A 1 -18.41 15.34 15.57
N CYS A 2 -17.64 14.76 14.64
CA CYS A 2 -17.65 13.33 14.36
C CYS A 2 -17.03 12.65 15.58
N ASN A 3 -17.79 11.86 16.35
CA ASN A 3 -17.20 11.07 17.44
C ASN A 3 -16.51 9.87 16.80
N VAL A 4 -15.22 10.02 16.49
CA VAL A 4 -14.39 8.92 16.01
C VAL A 4 -14.04 8.05 17.21
N HIS A 5 -14.77 6.96 17.38
CA HIS A 5 -14.38 5.90 18.32
C HIS A 5 -13.40 4.99 17.59
N LEU A 6 -12.12 5.36 17.61
CA LEU A 6 -11.04 4.42 17.27
C LEU A 6 -10.96 3.36 18.37
N MET A 7 -10.56 2.14 18.00
CA MET A 7 -10.39 1.03 18.93
C MET A 7 -9.42 1.41 20.07
N PRO A 8 -9.81 1.27 21.35
CA PRO A 8 -8.97 1.65 22.50
C PRO A 8 -7.59 1.00 22.48
N GLU A 9 -7.49 -0.22 21.95
CA GLU A 9 -6.26 -1.00 21.80
C GLU A 9 -5.22 -0.25 20.95
N VAL A 10 -5.68 0.46 19.90
CA VAL A 10 -4.82 1.30 19.05
C VAL A 10 -4.25 2.50 19.81
N ALA A 11 -5.00 3.02 20.80
CA ALA A 11 -4.54 4.13 21.63
C ALA A 11 -3.45 3.71 22.62
N GLU A 12 -3.45 2.44 23.05
CA GLU A 12 -2.44 1.88 23.93
C GLU A 12 -1.14 1.54 23.17
N GLU A 13 -1.28 0.93 21.99
CA GLU A 13 -0.13 0.48 21.19
C GLU A 13 0.57 1.63 20.43
N TRP A 14 -0.20 2.53 19.82
CA TRP A 14 0.34 3.69 19.08
C TRP A 14 -0.36 5.02 19.42
N PRO A 15 -0.13 5.58 20.64
CA PRO A 15 -0.81 6.80 21.11
C PRO A 15 -0.63 8.03 20.19
N TRP A 16 0.54 8.17 19.58
CA TRP A 16 0.84 9.26 18.65
C TRP A 16 0.01 9.15 17.35
N ALA A 17 -0.14 7.93 16.83
CA ALA A 17 -0.88 7.65 15.61
C ALA A 17 -2.38 7.82 15.84
N TYR A 18 -2.88 7.41 17.01
CA TYR A 18 -4.27 7.58 17.42
C TYR A 18 -4.70 9.06 17.39
N ASN A 19 -3.92 9.94 18.01
CA ASN A 19 -4.23 11.38 18.04
C ASN A 19 -4.16 12.00 16.63
N GLN A 20 -3.16 11.63 15.83
CA GLN A 20 -3.05 12.11 14.46
C GLN A 20 -4.22 11.61 13.60
N ALA A 21 -4.64 10.36 13.77
CA ALA A 21 -5.76 9.77 13.05
C ALA A 21 -7.08 10.49 13.34
N ILE A 22 -7.33 10.88 14.60
CA ILE A 22 -8.49 11.72 14.95
C ILE A 22 -8.42 13.08 14.24
N SER A 23 -7.26 13.73 14.27
CA SER A 23 -7.05 15.02 13.60
C SER A 23 -7.29 14.93 12.10
N ASP A 24 -6.74 13.89 11.45
CA ASP A 24 -6.80 13.70 10.00
C ASP A 24 -8.14 13.14 9.52
N HIS A 25 -8.90 12.43 10.37
CA HIS A 25 -10.20 11.89 10.01
C HIS A 25 -11.18 12.99 9.58
N ARG A 26 -10.99 14.24 10.02
CA ARG A 26 -11.80 15.39 9.58
C ARG A 26 -11.88 15.53 8.06
N TYR A 27 -10.83 15.13 7.33
CA TYR A 27 -10.77 15.24 5.88
C TYR A 27 -11.72 14.25 5.18
N GLU A 28 -11.96 13.08 5.79
CA GLU A 28 -12.78 12.02 5.19
C GLU A 28 -14.08 11.71 5.97
N CYS A 29 -14.30 12.25 7.17
CA CYS A 29 -15.50 11.97 8.00
C CYS A 29 -16.79 12.18 7.20
N LYS A 30 -16.91 13.34 6.51
CA LYS A 30 -18.10 13.62 5.68
C LYS A 30 -18.26 12.57 4.59
N VAL A 31 -17.17 12.17 3.94
CA VAL A 31 -17.15 11.18 2.87
C VAL A 31 -17.67 9.84 3.36
N LEU A 32 -17.17 9.37 4.50
CA LEU A 32 -17.56 8.08 5.09
C LEU A 32 -19.01 8.10 5.60
N LEU A 33 -19.50 9.23 6.13
CA LEU A 33 -20.88 9.37 6.58
C LEU A 33 -21.90 9.38 5.45
N HIS A 34 -21.56 9.96 4.29
CA HIS A 34 -22.47 10.03 3.14
C HIS A 34 -22.56 8.70 2.36
N ASN A 35 -21.52 7.88 2.39
CA ASN A 35 -21.43 6.63 1.64
C ASN A 35 -21.66 5.40 2.52
N LYS A 36 -22.74 5.36 3.31
CA LYS A 36 -23.05 4.21 4.19
C LYS A 36 -23.19 2.92 3.36
N GLY A 37 -22.16 2.09 3.39
CA GLY A 37 -22.13 0.77 2.75
C GLY A 37 -21.44 0.70 1.38
N ASP A 38 -21.08 1.84 0.77
CA ASP A 38 -20.34 1.90 -0.50
C ASP A 38 -19.06 2.71 -0.31
N PHE A 39 -18.11 2.12 0.41
CA PHE A 39 -16.90 2.83 0.80
C PHE A 39 -16.02 3.16 -0.42
N PRO A 40 -15.43 4.36 -0.48
CA PRO A 40 -14.48 4.70 -1.53
C PRO A 40 -13.25 3.80 -1.41
N SER A 41 -12.56 3.53 -2.53
CA SER A 41 -11.32 2.76 -2.51
C SER A 41 -10.25 3.43 -1.64
N ASP A 42 -9.32 2.63 -1.10
CA ASP A 42 -8.23 3.12 -0.25
C ASP A 42 -7.39 4.20 -0.94
N THR A 43 -7.18 4.07 -2.25
CA THR A 43 -6.50 5.09 -3.05
C THR A 43 -7.24 6.42 -3.04
N ILE A 44 -8.57 6.40 -3.20
CA ILE A 44 -9.40 7.62 -3.16
C ILE A 44 -9.39 8.23 -1.76
N ARG A 45 -9.52 7.40 -0.72
CA ARG A 45 -9.42 7.87 0.67
C ARG A 45 -8.07 8.51 0.97
N LEU A 46 -6.98 7.91 0.50
CA LEU A 46 -5.64 8.48 0.60
C LEU A 46 -5.55 9.81 -0.15
N MET A 47 -6.08 9.93 -1.37
CA MET A 47 -6.11 11.19 -2.12
C MET A 47 -6.87 12.28 -1.35
N VAL A 48 -8.04 11.98 -0.78
CA VAL A 48 -8.82 12.93 0.02
C VAL A 48 -8.01 13.44 1.21
N ARG A 49 -7.31 12.53 1.92
CA ARG A 49 -6.43 12.91 3.04
C ARG A 49 -5.25 13.77 2.59
N ILE A 50 -4.63 13.46 1.45
CA ILE A 50 -3.54 14.26 0.88
C ILE A 50 -4.04 15.66 0.52
N ILE A 51 -5.17 15.78 -0.20
CA ILE A 51 -5.77 17.08 -0.56
C ILE A 51 -6.06 17.90 0.71
N GLY A 52 -6.67 17.28 1.71
CA GLY A 52 -6.97 17.93 2.99
C GLY A 52 -5.72 18.47 3.68
N LYS A 53 -4.67 17.64 3.76
CA LYS A 53 -3.39 18.06 4.34
C LYS A 53 -2.69 19.15 3.52
N LEU A 54 -2.74 19.12 2.20
CA LEU A 54 -2.14 20.15 1.35
C LEU A 54 -2.86 21.49 1.51
N ASN A 55 -4.20 21.48 1.58
CA ASN A 55 -4.99 22.68 1.80
C ASN A 55 -4.71 23.35 3.16
N ASP A 56 -4.62 22.55 4.23
CA ASP A 56 -4.35 23.04 5.59
C ASP A 56 -2.92 23.58 5.74
N ASN A 57 -1.97 23.16 4.89
CA ASN A 57 -0.55 23.56 4.95
C ASN A 57 -0.14 24.60 3.88
N SER A 58 -1.08 25.26 3.22
CA SER A 58 -0.85 26.18 2.08
C SER A 58 0.14 27.34 2.28
N SER A 59 0.64 27.59 3.49
CA SER A 59 1.66 28.61 3.79
C SER A 59 3.07 28.05 4.05
N THR A 60 3.25 26.73 4.01
CA THR A 60 4.55 26.10 4.24
C THR A 60 4.66 24.84 3.40
N SER A 61 5.80 24.72 2.72
CA SER A 61 6.46 23.52 2.21
C SER A 61 6.70 22.42 3.27
N ASN A 62 5.80 22.28 4.24
CA ASN A 62 5.86 21.33 5.34
C ASN A 62 4.93 20.13 5.09
N PHE A 63 4.90 19.65 3.86
CA PHE A 63 4.80 18.21 3.65
C PHE A 63 6.18 17.56 3.79
N SER A 64 7.15 18.19 4.48
CA SER A 64 8.35 17.50 4.92
C SER A 64 7.97 16.54 6.05
N CYS A 65 8.02 15.24 5.75
CA CYS A 65 8.44 14.32 6.78
C CYS A 65 9.84 14.78 7.17
N LYS A 66 10.01 15.34 8.38
CA LYS A 66 11.35 15.48 8.97
C LYS A 66 11.92 14.08 9.19
N ALA A 67 12.34 13.39 8.13
CA ALA A 67 13.39 12.40 8.27
C ALA A 67 14.68 13.18 8.49
N SER A 68 15.56 12.63 9.31
CA SER A 68 16.73 13.32 9.84
C SER A 68 17.72 13.81 8.78
N HIS A 69 17.59 13.44 7.50
CA HIS A 69 18.65 13.69 6.52
C HIS A 69 18.25 14.27 5.16
N GLU A 70 16.97 14.31 4.75
CA GLU A 70 16.57 15.00 3.49
C GLU A 70 15.07 15.35 3.48
N ASN A 71 14.73 16.55 3.00
CA ASN A 71 13.35 17.05 2.91
C ASN A 71 12.77 16.75 1.52
N ARG A 72 12.38 15.50 1.23
CA ARG A 72 11.58 15.24 0.03
C ARG A 72 10.15 15.72 0.25
N GLU A 73 9.66 16.52 -0.69
CA GLU A 73 8.31 17.07 -0.68
C GLU A 73 7.38 16.30 -1.62
N TYR A 74 6.08 16.50 -1.45
CA TYR A 74 5.05 15.90 -2.30
C TYR A 74 5.23 16.24 -3.79
N ASP A 75 5.72 17.43 -4.10
CA ASP A 75 5.93 17.88 -5.47
C ASP A 75 7.11 17.20 -6.16
N ASN A 76 8.04 16.60 -5.39
CA ASN A 76 9.15 15.82 -5.93
C ASN A 76 8.77 14.37 -6.30
N LEU A 77 7.52 13.96 -6.11
CA LEU A 77 7.06 12.62 -6.46
C LEU A 77 6.87 12.48 -7.98
N MET A 78 7.30 11.37 -8.55
CA MET A 78 7.12 11.11 -9.98
C MET A 78 5.66 10.76 -10.27
N SER A 79 5.09 11.40 -11.30
CA SER A 79 3.68 11.19 -11.66
C SER A 79 3.49 10.29 -12.88
N HIS A 80 4.48 10.16 -13.77
CA HIS A 80 4.34 9.47 -15.07
C HIS A 80 3.07 9.87 -15.88
N LYS A 81 2.47 11.04 -15.61
CA LYS A 81 1.15 11.41 -16.12
C LYS A 81 1.10 11.36 -17.65
N GLU A 82 2.17 11.78 -18.32
CA GLU A 82 2.27 11.79 -19.77
C GLU A 82 2.18 10.38 -20.39
N GLU A 83 2.66 9.35 -19.69
CA GLU A 83 2.57 7.96 -20.15
C GLU A 83 1.21 7.35 -19.84
N ILE A 84 0.72 7.61 -18.63
CA ILE A 84 -0.53 7.07 -18.10
C ILE A 84 -1.73 7.49 -18.95
N PHE A 85 -1.80 8.78 -19.27
CA PHE A 85 -2.94 9.35 -19.98
C PHE A 85 -2.95 9.07 -21.48
N LYS A 86 -1.99 8.28 -21.99
CA LYS A 86 -2.06 7.67 -23.33
C LYS A 86 -3.00 6.47 -23.36
N GLU A 87 -3.27 5.83 -22.23
CA GLU A 87 -4.14 4.66 -22.13
C GLU A 87 -5.60 5.06 -21.89
N GLU A 88 -6.51 4.66 -22.78
CA GLU A 88 -7.95 4.99 -22.66
C GLU A 88 -8.55 4.51 -21.33
N LYS A 89 -8.19 3.31 -20.89
CA LYS A 89 -8.64 2.75 -19.61
C LYS A 89 -8.28 3.67 -18.44
N ARG A 90 -7.05 4.20 -18.42
CA ARG A 90 -6.56 5.07 -17.34
C ARG A 90 -7.23 6.43 -17.36
N THR A 91 -7.46 6.98 -18.54
CA THR A 91 -8.23 8.22 -18.70
C THR A 91 -9.68 8.05 -18.20
N SER A 92 -10.28 6.88 -18.41
CA SER A 92 -11.61 6.55 -17.86
C SER A 92 -11.60 6.42 -16.34
N GLU A 93 -10.60 5.74 -15.76
CA GLU A 93 -10.40 5.61 -14.31
C GLU A 93 -10.20 6.98 -13.64
N PHE A 94 -9.39 7.85 -14.25
CA PHE A 94 -9.19 9.22 -13.78
C PHE A 94 -10.47 10.05 -13.83
N SER A 95 -11.26 9.91 -14.89
CA SER A 95 -12.55 10.61 -15.02
C SER A 95 -13.52 10.20 -13.90
N ARG A 96 -13.57 8.90 -13.56
CA ARG A 96 -14.33 8.39 -12.41
C ARG A 96 -13.81 8.93 -11.08
N CYS A 97 -12.49 8.95 -10.90
CA CYS A 97 -11.85 9.55 -9.73
C CYS A 97 -12.23 11.02 -9.57
N CYS A 98 -12.11 11.83 -10.63
CA CYS A 98 -12.50 13.24 -10.63
C CYS A 98 -13.97 13.44 -10.29
N TYR A 99 -14.86 12.62 -10.85
CA TYR A 99 -16.29 12.67 -10.54
C TYR A 99 -16.54 12.40 -9.06
N PHE A 100 -15.89 11.38 -8.51
CA PHE A 100 -16.00 11.03 -7.10
C PHE A 100 -15.46 12.16 -6.21
N LEU A 101 -14.27 12.68 -6.49
CA LEU A 101 -13.67 13.76 -5.70
C LEU A 101 -14.53 15.04 -5.69
N LYS A 102 -15.17 15.39 -6.82
CA LYS A 102 -16.13 16.50 -6.89
C LYS A 102 -17.36 16.29 -6.02
N TYR A 103 -17.79 15.04 -5.85
CA TYR A 103 -18.93 14.70 -4.99
C TYR A 103 -18.56 14.82 -3.51
N VAL A 104 -17.31 14.52 -3.15
CA VAL A 104 -16.91 14.36 -1.74
C VAL A 104 -16.14 15.53 -1.14
N ILE A 105 -15.48 16.35 -1.97
CA ILE A 105 -14.71 17.53 -1.54
C ILE A 105 -15.47 18.79 -1.91
N GLU A 106 -15.53 19.75 -0.99
CA GLU A 106 -16.16 21.06 -1.22
C GLU A 106 -15.50 21.78 -2.42
N PRO A 107 -16.27 22.42 -3.33
CA PRO A 107 -15.73 22.97 -4.58
C PRO A 107 -14.55 23.94 -4.42
N ASN A 108 -14.50 24.70 -3.33
CA ASN A 108 -13.41 25.64 -3.02
C ASN A 108 -12.14 24.98 -2.47
N LYS A 109 -12.21 23.70 -2.10
CA LYS A 109 -11.10 22.90 -1.58
C LYS A 109 -10.61 21.85 -2.57
N LEU A 110 -11.32 21.67 -3.69
CA LEU A 110 -10.96 20.73 -4.73
C LEU A 110 -9.88 21.36 -5.64
N PRO A 111 -8.72 20.69 -5.84
CA PRO A 111 -7.72 21.17 -6.79
C PRO A 111 -8.24 21.22 -8.23
N GLU A 112 -7.62 22.04 -9.06
CA GLU A 112 -7.89 22.06 -10.49
C GLU A 112 -7.62 20.69 -11.14
N THR A 113 -8.32 20.40 -12.25
CA THR A 113 -8.21 19.12 -12.96
C THR A 113 -6.77 18.77 -13.35
N SER A 114 -5.95 19.76 -13.72
CA SER A 114 -4.53 19.58 -14.06
C SER A 114 -3.71 19.07 -12.86
N ILE A 115 -3.97 19.62 -11.67
CA ILE A 115 -3.35 19.18 -10.42
C ILE A 115 -3.87 17.79 -10.06
N LEU A 116 -5.18 17.55 -10.15
CA LEU A 116 -5.76 16.22 -9.90
C LEU A 116 -5.17 15.16 -10.84
N MET A 117 -4.87 15.51 -12.09
CA MET A 117 -4.23 14.63 -13.07
C MET A 117 -2.82 14.25 -12.63
N GLU A 118 -2.07 15.20 -12.09
CA GLU A 118 -0.74 14.96 -11.54
C GLU A 118 -0.80 14.12 -10.25
N MET A 119 -1.73 14.42 -9.34
CA MET A 119 -1.96 13.59 -8.15
C MET A 119 -2.35 12.16 -8.54
N PHE A 120 -3.26 12.00 -9.51
CA PHE A 120 -3.63 10.68 -10.00
C PHE A 120 -2.44 9.93 -10.60
N GLY A 121 -1.56 10.62 -11.32
CA GLY A 121 -0.31 10.05 -11.80
C GLY A 121 0.60 9.56 -10.69
N LYS A 122 0.76 10.34 -9.61
CA LYS A 122 1.62 9.98 -8.47
C LYS A 122 1.17 8.72 -7.70
N PHE A 123 -0.10 8.33 -7.78
CA PHE A 123 -0.70 7.30 -6.90
C PHE A 123 -1.55 6.23 -7.57
N CYS A 124 -2.36 6.60 -8.57
CA CYS A 124 -3.52 5.81 -8.97
C CYS A 124 -3.31 5.04 -10.27
N SER A 125 -2.21 5.31 -10.98
CA SER A 125 -1.95 4.63 -12.23
C SER A 125 -0.91 3.55 -12.05
N ARG A 126 -1.21 2.40 -12.70
CA ARG A 126 -0.57 1.10 -12.56
C ARG A 126 -1.03 0.37 -11.29
N GLN A 127 -1.16 -0.96 -11.36
CA GLN A 127 -1.36 -1.84 -10.19
C GLN A 127 -0.15 -1.78 -9.22
N ILE A 128 0.75 -0.82 -9.42
CA ILE A 128 1.94 -0.49 -8.67
C ILE A 128 1.70 0.92 -8.19
N LEU A 129 1.58 1.09 -6.88
CA LEU A 129 1.60 2.40 -6.26
C LEU A 129 2.99 2.99 -6.51
N ILE A 130 3.11 3.93 -7.44
CA ILE A 130 4.43 4.47 -7.86
C ILE A 130 5.19 5.04 -6.65
N ASN A 131 4.48 5.72 -5.75
CA ASN A 131 5.06 6.32 -4.54
C ASN A 131 4.39 5.86 -3.24
N GLY A 132 3.37 5.00 -3.33
CA GLY A 132 2.57 4.55 -2.19
C GLY A 132 3.04 3.19 -1.67
N PHE A 133 2.80 2.96 -0.38
CA PHE A 133 3.19 1.74 0.32
C PHE A 133 1.95 1.07 0.88
N VAL A 134 1.80 -0.22 0.56
CA VAL A 134 0.87 -1.09 1.25
C VAL A 134 1.47 -1.37 2.62
N ILE A 135 0.80 -0.89 3.67
CA ILE A 135 1.21 -1.11 5.05
C ILE A 135 0.76 -2.53 5.40
N LEU A 136 1.71 -3.35 5.82
CA LEU A 136 1.47 -4.72 6.21
C LEU A 136 1.43 -4.83 7.74
N ASP A 137 0.58 -5.72 8.25
CA ASP A 137 0.64 -6.12 9.66
C ASP A 137 1.75 -7.17 9.88
N HIS A 138 1.83 -7.67 11.12
CA HIS A 138 2.82 -8.66 11.54
C HIS A 138 2.65 -10.03 10.86
N GLU A 139 1.50 -10.30 10.24
CA GLU A 139 1.19 -11.52 9.49
C GLU A 139 1.33 -11.29 7.97
N LEU A 140 1.82 -10.12 7.57
CA LEU A 140 1.96 -9.68 6.17
C LEU A 140 0.62 -9.47 5.44
N ASN A 141 -0.48 -9.31 6.17
CA ASN A 141 -1.76 -8.89 5.59
C ASN A 141 -1.76 -7.38 5.35
N SER A 142 -2.50 -6.93 4.35
CA SER A 142 -2.64 -5.50 4.07
C SER A 142 -3.51 -4.82 5.12
N ALA A 143 -2.89 -4.02 5.99
CA ALA A 143 -3.57 -3.21 6.98
C ALA A 143 -4.01 -1.83 6.45
N GLY A 144 -3.39 -1.34 5.38
CA GLY A 144 -3.79 -0.07 4.76
C GLY A 144 -2.83 0.47 3.71
N LEU A 145 -3.08 1.71 3.30
CA LEU A 145 -2.30 2.39 2.27
C LEU A 145 -1.70 3.70 2.80
N GLY A 146 -0.39 3.88 2.63
CA GLY A 146 0.35 5.04 3.12
C GLY A 146 1.25 5.70 2.08
N LEU A 147 1.62 6.96 2.31
CA LEU A 147 2.62 7.70 1.56
C LEU A 147 3.79 8.04 2.48
N TYR A 148 4.99 7.55 2.14
CA TYR A 148 6.23 7.75 2.88
C TYR A 148 7.26 8.40 1.98
N LEU A 149 7.27 9.73 1.91
CA LEU A 149 8.02 10.51 0.91
C LEU A 149 9.49 10.10 0.77
N ASN A 150 10.17 9.90 1.89
CA ASN A 150 11.59 9.54 1.90
C ASN A 150 11.81 8.10 1.43
N LEU A 151 10.89 7.18 1.73
CA LEU A 151 10.95 5.81 1.22
C LEU A 151 10.55 5.73 -0.26
N SER A 152 9.72 6.65 -0.76
CA SER A 152 9.38 6.71 -2.18
C SER A 152 10.59 7.02 -3.07
N GLN A 153 11.77 7.32 -2.49
CA GLN A 153 13.03 7.51 -3.24
C GLN A 153 13.69 6.19 -3.64
N LEU A 154 13.31 5.10 -2.97
CA LEU A 154 13.83 3.78 -3.24
C LEU A 154 13.38 3.32 -4.63
N ASN A 155 14.35 2.91 -5.44
CA ASN A 155 14.07 2.27 -6.72
C ASN A 155 13.68 0.80 -6.51
N HIS A 156 13.13 0.17 -7.55
CA HIS A 156 12.80 -1.25 -7.51
C HIS A 156 14.00 -2.10 -7.95
N SER A 157 14.41 -3.05 -7.10
CA SER A 157 15.28 -4.17 -7.47
C SER A 157 14.63 -5.52 -7.20
N CYS A 158 14.80 -6.44 -8.14
CA CYS A 158 14.38 -7.82 -8.02
C CYS A 158 15.32 -8.64 -7.11
N ASN A 159 16.50 -8.10 -6.81
CA ASN A 159 17.46 -8.61 -5.84
C ASN A 159 17.83 -7.47 -4.87
N PRO A 160 16.93 -7.13 -3.93
CA PRO A 160 17.07 -5.93 -3.12
C PRO A 160 18.16 -6.08 -2.06
N SER A 161 18.82 -4.98 -1.72
CA SER A 161 19.81 -4.90 -0.62
C SER A 161 19.19 -4.47 0.71
N CYS A 162 17.94 -4.03 0.69
CA CYS A 162 17.19 -3.55 1.84
C CYS A 162 15.70 -3.91 1.73
N VAL A 163 15.02 -3.94 2.88
CA VAL A 163 13.59 -4.25 3.00
C VAL A 163 12.89 -3.19 3.84
N VAL A 164 11.66 -2.83 3.45
CA VAL A 164 10.80 -1.97 4.26
C VAL A 164 9.92 -2.84 5.15
N THR A 165 9.91 -2.58 6.46
CA THR A 165 9.02 -3.22 7.44
C THR A 165 8.14 -2.17 8.13
N PHE A 166 7.03 -2.60 8.71
CA PHE A 166 6.07 -1.71 9.37
C PHE A 166 5.83 -2.10 10.83
N ASP A 167 5.65 -1.08 11.69
CA ASP A 167 5.11 -1.18 13.05
C ASP A 167 3.95 -0.19 13.12
N GLY A 168 2.74 -0.71 12.91
CA GLY A 168 1.57 0.10 12.59
C GLY A 168 1.85 1.04 11.42
N PRO A 169 1.60 2.36 11.53
CA PRO A 169 1.86 3.33 10.46
C PRO A 169 3.31 3.85 10.43
N LYS A 170 4.24 3.31 11.22
CA LYS A 170 5.68 3.61 11.10
C LYS A 170 6.32 2.63 10.13
N ALA A 171 7.18 3.15 9.26
CA ALA A 171 7.96 2.35 8.33
C ALA A 171 9.44 2.41 8.69
N TYR A 172 10.12 1.28 8.56
CA TYR A 172 11.55 1.10 8.84
C TYR A 172 12.23 0.57 7.58
N LEU A 173 13.40 1.10 7.25
CA LEU A 173 14.25 0.58 6.19
C LEU A 173 15.38 -0.22 6.83
N ASN A 174 15.42 -1.53 6.58
CA ASN A 174 16.42 -2.44 7.14
C ASN A 174 17.33 -2.98 6.03
N THR A 175 18.61 -3.18 6.32
CA THR A 175 19.53 -3.85 5.39
C THR A 175 19.31 -5.36 5.42
N LEU A 176 19.43 -5.99 4.25
CA LEU A 176 19.41 -7.46 4.13
C LEU A 176 20.82 -8.07 4.20
N ASN A 177 21.85 -7.25 3.93
CA ASN A 177 23.24 -7.66 3.96
C ASN A 177 23.96 -6.99 5.14
N SER A 178 24.67 -7.79 5.94
CA SER A 178 25.50 -7.30 7.07
C SER A 178 26.71 -6.49 6.63
N GLU A 179 27.14 -6.62 5.38
CA GLU A 179 28.30 -5.92 4.80
C GLU A 179 27.94 -4.57 4.17
N PHE A 180 26.64 -4.25 4.04
CA PHE A 180 26.20 -2.98 3.49
C PHE A 180 25.94 -2.00 4.63
N GLU A 181 26.93 -1.17 4.97
CA GLU A 181 26.67 0.03 5.74
C GLU A 181 25.81 0.96 4.88
N ILE A 182 24.61 1.31 5.36
CA ILE A 182 23.86 2.43 4.80
C ILE A 182 24.69 3.68 5.14
N THR A 183 25.60 4.04 4.25
CA THR A 183 26.13 5.41 4.25
C THR A 183 24.93 6.31 4.02
N THR A 184 24.74 7.28 4.89
CA THR A 184 23.58 8.19 4.90
C THR A 184 23.50 9.10 3.65
N ASN A 185 24.23 8.79 2.58
CA ASN A 185 24.13 9.40 1.26
C ASN A 185 23.10 8.63 0.43
N THR A 186 22.01 9.32 0.11
CA THR A 186 20.87 8.85 -0.70
C THR A 186 21.27 8.32 -2.07
N ASP A 187 22.33 8.87 -2.68
CA ASP A 187 22.93 8.35 -3.92
C ASP A 187 23.36 6.89 -3.81
N SER A 188 23.83 6.44 -2.64
CA SER A 188 24.31 5.07 -2.44
C SER A 188 23.16 4.06 -2.28
N ILE A 189 22.03 4.49 -1.71
CA ILE A 189 20.83 3.66 -1.51
C ILE A 189 20.05 3.52 -2.82
N ALA A 190 19.89 4.61 -3.58
CA ALA A 190 19.19 4.61 -4.86
C ALA A 190 19.89 3.75 -5.93
N THR A 191 21.24 3.66 -5.86
CA THR A 191 22.06 2.87 -6.79
C THR A 191 22.03 1.37 -6.48
N ALA A 192 21.69 0.98 -5.24
CA ALA A 192 21.64 -0.42 -4.82
C ALA A 192 20.34 -1.15 -5.21
N LEU A 193 19.38 -0.45 -5.82
CA LEU A 193 18.05 -0.96 -6.13
C LEU A 193 17.64 -0.76 -7.59
N VAL A 194 18.50 -1.11 -8.55
CA VAL A 194 18.15 -1.08 -9.99
C VAL A 194 17.81 -2.50 -10.45
N CYS A 195 16.56 -2.78 -10.82
CA CYS A 195 16.20 -4.03 -11.51
C CYS A 195 16.42 -3.88 -13.01
N ASP A 196 17.22 -4.79 -13.60
CA ASP A 196 17.43 -4.88 -15.06
C ASP A 196 16.25 -5.54 -15.79
N ASN A 197 15.18 -5.91 -15.07
CA ASN A 197 14.09 -6.72 -15.59
C ASN A 197 12.82 -5.88 -15.80
N GLY A 198 12.32 -5.83 -17.04
CA GLY A 198 11.17 -4.99 -17.42
C GLY A 198 9.79 -5.53 -17.06
N ASN A 199 9.69 -6.69 -16.39
CA ASN A 199 8.44 -7.43 -16.14
C ASN A 199 8.21 -7.77 -14.66
N CYS A 200 8.49 -6.83 -13.76
CA CYS A 200 8.29 -7.04 -12.33
C CYS A 200 6.82 -6.85 -11.96
N ASP A 201 6.13 -7.96 -11.67
CA ASP A 201 4.74 -7.94 -11.26
C ASP A 201 4.61 -7.58 -9.77
N GLY A 202 3.74 -6.61 -9.47
CA GLY A 202 3.44 -6.17 -8.11
C GLY A 202 2.68 -7.22 -7.28
N MET A 203 2.82 -7.13 -5.96
CA MET A 203 2.06 -7.92 -4.99
C MET A 203 0.57 -7.53 -5.07
N ALA A 204 -0.31 -8.52 -5.22
CA ALA A 204 -1.76 -8.32 -5.20
C ALA A 204 -2.30 -8.66 -3.80
N ILE A 205 -3.03 -7.71 -3.22
CA ILE A 205 -3.71 -7.81 -1.93
C ILE A 205 -5.08 -8.46 -2.13
N ILE A 206 -5.47 -9.39 -1.25
CA ILE A 206 -6.80 -9.99 -1.26
C ILE A 206 -7.35 -9.98 0.16
N ASP A 207 -8.57 -9.45 0.32
CA ASP A 207 -9.36 -9.49 1.55
C ASP A 207 -10.17 -10.80 1.59
N VAL A 208 -10.30 -11.44 2.75
CA VAL A 208 -10.63 -12.88 2.82
C VAL A 208 -11.91 -13.16 3.62
N ALA A 209 -12.88 -13.81 2.98
CA ALA A 209 -14.12 -14.31 3.59
C ALA A 209 -14.10 -15.85 3.74
N GLU A 210 -14.96 -16.46 4.57
CA GLU A 210 -14.97 -17.91 4.86
C GLU A 210 -15.12 -18.82 3.61
N ASP A 211 -15.86 -18.36 2.59
CA ASP A 211 -15.97 -19.00 1.28
C ASP A 211 -14.62 -19.13 0.54
N TYR A 212 -13.66 -18.26 0.86
CA TYR A 212 -12.34 -18.22 0.27
C TYR A 212 -11.51 -19.46 0.62
N TYR A 213 -11.55 -19.94 1.87
CA TYR A 213 -10.78 -21.11 2.27
C TYR A 213 -11.19 -22.34 1.45
N LYS A 214 -12.51 -22.56 1.30
CA LYS A 214 -13.02 -23.68 0.51
C LYS A 214 -12.60 -23.57 -0.96
N ARG A 215 -12.72 -22.38 -1.57
CA ARG A 215 -12.35 -22.15 -2.97
C ARG A 215 -10.86 -22.31 -3.22
N THR A 216 -10.02 -21.87 -2.30
CA THR A 216 -8.56 -21.98 -2.42
C THR A 216 -8.09 -23.43 -2.26
N GLU A 217 -8.68 -24.21 -1.35
CA GLU A 217 -8.44 -25.65 -1.24
C GLU A 217 -8.87 -26.41 -2.51
N GLU A 218 -10.04 -26.10 -3.07
CA GLU A 218 -10.49 -26.69 -4.34
C GLU A 218 -9.56 -26.33 -5.51
N LEU A 219 -9.06 -25.10 -5.54
CA LEU A 219 -8.08 -24.66 -6.53
C LEU A 219 -6.75 -25.40 -6.37
N LEU A 220 -6.25 -25.53 -5.13
CA LEU A 220 -5.02 -26.26 -4.84
C LEU A 220 -5.13 -27.71 -5.28
N ALA A 221 -6.23 -28.39 -4.94
CA ALA A 221 -6.49 -29.77 -5.33
C ALA A 221 -6.54 -29.96 -6.86
N LYS A 222 -7.03 -28.96 -7.60
CA LYS A 222 -6.96 -28.97 -9.07
C LYS A 222 -5.53 -28.77 -9.54
N GLN A 223 -4.83 -27.75 -9.04
CA GLN A 223 -3.47 -27.42 -9.45
C GLN A 223 -2.47 -28.56 -9.18
N GLN A 224 -2.58 -29.24 -8.03
CA GLN A 224 -1.71 -30.37 -7.67
C GLN A 224 -1.76 -31.52 -8.67
N LYS A 225 -2.83 -31.66 -9.47
CA LYS A 225 -2.95 -32.67 -10.54
C LYS A 225 -2.13 -32.36 -11.80
N TRP A 226 -1.92 -31.07 -12.09
CA TRP A 226 -1.38 -30.62 -13.39
C TRP A 226 -0.08 -29.82 -13.26
N LEU A 227 0.17 -29.20 -12.10
CA LEU A 227 1.31 -28.32 -11.87
C LEU A 227 2.38 -29.01 -11.03
N HIS A 228 3.61 -28.91 -11.51
CA HIS A 228 4.81 -29.34 -10.79
C HIS A 228 4.83 -28.76 -9.36
N PRO A 229 5.31 -29.49 -8.34
CA PRO A 229 5.38 -29.00 -6.96
C PRO A 229 6.07 -27.65 -6.77
N LEU A 230 7.05 -27.33 -7.63
CA LEU A 230 7.81 -26.07 -7.65
C LEU A 230 7.21 -24.98 -8.56
N ASN A 231 6.04 -25.21 -9.15
CA ASN A 231 5.39 -24.19 -9.97
C ASN A 231 4.95 -22.99 -9.10
N VAL A 232 5.31 -21.77 -9.50
CA VAL A 232 5.05 -20.54 -8.73
C VAL A 232 3.58 -20.32 -8.41
N HIS A 233 2.65 -20.68 -9.31
CA HIS A 233 1.21 -20.54 -9.06
C HIS A 233 0.71 -21.55 -8.03
N ARG A 234 1.30 -22.76 -8.02
CA ARG A 234 1.00 -23.79 -7.01
C ARG A 234 1.54 -23.39 -5.64
N ILE A 235 2.78 -22.91 -5.57
CA ILE A 235 3.39 -22.39 -4.35
C ILE A 235 2.56 -21.23 -3.77
N ARG A 236 2.15 -20.28 -4.61
CA ARG A 236 1.29 -19.17 -4.18
C ARG A 236 -0.07 -19.64 -3.65
N THR A 237 -0.67 -20.63 -4.31
CA THR A 237 -1.95 -21.20 -3.85
C THR A 237 -1.79 -21.95 -2.53
N LEU A 238 -0.67 -22.66 -2.31
CA LEU A 238 -0.33 -23.27 -1.01
C LEU A 238 -0.22 -22.24 0.10
N ALA A 239 0.51 -21.14 -0.13
CA ALA A 239 0.62 -20.05 0.85
C ALA A 239 -0.77 -19.49 1.22
N PHE A 240 -1.65 -19.28 0.24
CA PHE A 240 -3.03 -18.83 0.48
C PHE A 240 -3.86 -19.84 1.27
N VAL A 241 -3.75 -21.13 0.97
CA VAL A 241 -4.46 -22.18 1.71
C VAL A 241 -3.99 -22.26 3.16
N GLY A 242 -2.67 -22.16 3.40
CA GLY A 242 -2.10 -22.15 4.75
C GLY A 242 -2.62 -20.96 5.57
N HIS A 243 -2.61 -19.77 4.97
CA HIS A 243 -3.13 -18.56 5.61
C HIS A 243 -4.63 -18.65 5.90
N ALA A 244 -5.43 -19.05 4.91
CA ALA A 244 -6.88 -19.19 5.10
C ALA A 244 -7.25 -20.29 6.11
N ALA A 245 -6.46 -21.37 6.22
CA ALA A 245 -6.62 -22.38 7.26
C ALA A 245 -6.35 -21.81 8.66
N TYR A 246 -5.33 -20.95 8.79
CA TYR A 246 -4.98 -20.28 10.03
C TYR A 246 -6.09 -19.35 10.50
N GLU A 247 -6.57 -18.45 9.63
CA GLU A 247 -7.71 -17.56 9.90
C GLU A 247 -8.98 -18.32 10.30
N SER A 248 -9.16 -19.54 9.78
CA SER A 248 -10.29 -20.41 10.11
C SER A 248 -10.09 -21.25 11.38
N GLY A 249 -9.02 -21.04 12.13
CA GLY A 249 -8.69 -21.80 13.36
C GLY A 249 -8.28 -23.26 13.13
N ARG A 250 -7.88 -23.63 11.91
CA ARG A 250 -7.54 -25.03 11.52
C ARG A 250 -6.04 -25.30 11.68
N ALA A 251 -5.54 -25.22 12.91
CA ALA A 251 -4.11 -25.28 13.23
C ALA A 251 -3.35 -26.47 12.61
N GLU A 252 -3.91 -27.68 12.67
CA GLU A 252 -3.25 -28.88 12.11
C GLU A 252 -3.07 -28.77 10.58
N ARG A 253 -4.08 -28.25 9.88
CA ARG A 253 -4.01 -28.06 8.43
C ARG A 253 -3.01 -26.97 8.06
N THR A 254 -2.99 -25.87 8.82
CA THR A 254 -2.02 -24.78 8.66
C THR A 254 -0.59 -25.32 8.74
N LEU A 255 -0.27 -26.09 9.78
CA LEU A 255 1.06 -26.68 9.97
C LEU A 255 1.46 -27.56 8.79
N LEU A 256 0.60 -28.52 8.40
CA LEU A 256 0.87 -29.42 7.28
C LEU A 256 1.15 -28.68 5.96
N VAL A 257 0.39 -27.61 5.68
CA VAL A 257 0.55 -26.83 4.46
C VAL A 257 1.84 -26.02 4.47
N TYR A 258 2.19 -25.41 5.60
CA TYR A 258 3.43 -24.66 5.73
C TYR A 258 4.67 -25.55 5.77
N GLU A 259 4.60 -26.74 6.36
CA GLU A 259 5.65 -27.76 6.27
C GLU A 259 5.88 -28.19 4.80
N GLU A 260 4.82 -28.46 4.02
CA GLU A 260 4.93 -28.73 2.57
C GLU A 260 5.56 -27.55 1.83
N LEU A 261 5.25 -26.31 2.23
CA LEU A 261 5.78 -25.12 1.58
C LEU A 261 7.28 -24.96 1.87
N ILE A 262 7.68 -25.06 3.13
CA ILE A 262 9.07 -24.91 3.57
C ILE A 262 9.97 -25.99 2.98
N SER A 263 9.50 -27.25 2.95
CA SER A 263 10.27 -28.39 2.42
C SER A 263 10.61 -28.28 0.93
N LYS A 264 10.09 -27.28 0.22
CA LYS A 264 10.42 -27.00 -1.19
C LYS A 264 11.60 -26.04 -1.36
N TYR A 265 11.98 -25.34 -0.29
CA TYR A 265 13.07 -24.38 -0.26
C TYR A 265 14.29 -24.90 0.51
N GLU A 266 14.19 -26.07 1.14
CA GLU A 266 15.29 -26.88 1.68
C GLU A 266 15.87 -27.81 0.60
#